data_AF-A0A1Y1ICR8-F1
#
_entry.id   AF-A0A1Y1ICR8-F1
#
_cell.length_a   1.000
_cell.length_b   1.000
_cell.length_c   1.000
_cell.angle_alpha   90.00
_cell.angle_beta   90.00
_cell.angle_gamma   90.00
#
_symmetry.space_group_name_H-M   'P 1'
#
loop_
_entity.id
_entity.type
_entity.pdbx_description
1 polymer ?
#
loop_
_entity_poly.entity_id
_entity_poly.type
_entity_poly.pdbx_seq_one_letter_code
_entity_poly.pdbx_strand_id
1 'polypeptide(L)'
;MEDLKKKGNEAVAKGDFQKAADFYAEAFKFVQPGSEAAAALHSNRSYALLKFGKATQAAEEAGRAVTCRPEWNKGHFRLGEALFALEDFDGAEKAFARAHELAPDDAHVRGRLQACKEANSGYFFRQLFAGRDFAVGTGGMLNFVQNQVFSAAQQMRNFSYLVGDTQTRECVVVDPAWDVKAILARVEAEHMKLVGAIATHYHFDHTGGLPPPPFDSLGIRLAGVKEVAEQAKVPVYVHRDDAATIREKNRVPASSIHEVQDEETLRVGRVELKFLHTPGHTPGSMCVRIKRTPDDATGALLSGDTLFIGSCGRLDLPDCDQMAMYSSLQRKLATLPDDTRVYPGHDYGGKFTTIGSEKARGLLRPLSEGQWKAMHSKI
;
A
#
# COMPACT_ATOMS: atom_id res chain seq x y z
N MET A 1 30.46 22.63 -30.00
CA MET A 1 29.27 22.31 -29.18
C MET A 1 28.69 20.95 -29.56
N GLU A 2 28.17 20.76 -30.77
CA GLU A 2 27.44 19.54 -31.18
C GLU A 2 28.24 18.24 -30.98
N ASP A 3 29.53 18.23 -31.32
CA ASP A 3 30.42 17.07 -31.14
C ASP A 3 30.56 16.67 -29.66
N LEU A 4 30.74 17.64 -28.76
CA LEU A 4 30.83 17.40 -27.31
C LEU A 4 29.51 16.89 -26.75
N LYS A 5 28.39 17.48 -27.16
CA LYS A 5 27.05 16.99 -26.79
C LYS A 5 26.83 15.55 -27.26
N LYS A 6 27.26 15.21 -28.48
CA LYS A 6 27.19 13.84 -29.01
C LYS A 6 28.02 12.88 -28.18
N LYS A 7 29.27 13.23 -27.85
CA LYS A 7 30.13 12.45 -26.95
C LYS A 7 29.50 12.26 -25.57
N GLY A 8 28.86 13.29 -25.03
CA GLY A 8 28.08 13.21 -23.80
C GLY A 8 26.94 12.20 -23.89
N ASN A 9 26.16 12.23 -24.98
CA ASN A 9 25.07 11.27 -25.21
C ASN A 9 25.60 9.83 -25.37
N GLU A 10 26.73 9.65 -26.05
CA GLU A 10 27.38 8.34 -26.20
C GLU A 10 27.90 7.81 -24.85
N ALA A 11 28.44 8.68 -24.00
CA ALA A 11 28.87 8.32 -22.65
C ALA A 11 27.67 7.91 -21.78
N VAL A 12 26.53 8.61 -21.86
CA VAL A 12 25.27 8.20 -21.23
C VAL A 12 24.85 6.80 -21.69
N ALA A 13 24.89 6.54 -23.00
CA ALA A 13 24.50 5.23 -23.55
C ALA A 13 25.40 4.08 -23.06
N LYS A 14 26.66 4.38 -22.72
CA LYS A 14 27.63 3.44 -22.14
C LYS A 14 27.57 3.35 -20.62
N GLY A 15 26.73 4.14 -19.96
CA GLY A 15 26.63 4.22 -18.49
C GLY A 15 27.77 5.01 -17.82
N ASP A 16 28.61 5.72 -18.58
CA ASP A 16 29.70 6.54 -18.06
C ASP A 16 29.18 7.96 -17.76
N PHE A 17 28.43 8.07 -16.66
CA PHE A 17 27.68 9.28 -16.32
C PHE A 17 28.57 10.45 -15.88
N GLN A 18 29.70 10.20 -15.21
CA GLN A 18 30.65 11.26 -14.84
C GLN A 18 31.25 11.87 -16.11
N LYS A 19 31.73 11.04 -17.05
CA LYS A 19 32.28 11.53 -18.31
C LYS A 19 31.23 12.24 -19.18
N ALA A 20 29.99 11.76 -19.17
CA ALA A 20 28.89 12.45 -19.84
C ALA A 20 28.68 13.86 -19.27
N ALA A 21 28.63 14.00 -17.94
CA ALA A 21 28.47 15.29 -17.29
C ALA A 21 29.63 16.26 -17.64
N ASP A 22 30.86 15.75 -17.75
CA ASP A 22 32.04 16.52 -18.13
C ASP A 22 31.97 16.99 -19.59
N PHE A 23 31.53 16.14 -20.51
CA PHE A 23 31.33 16.54 -21.91
C PHE A 23 30.25 17.62 -22.07
N TYR A 24 29.13 17.51 -21.33
CA TYR A 24 28.10 18.56 -21.35
C TYR A 24 28.62 19.86 -20.72
N ALA A 25 29.43 19.79 -19.67
CA ALA A 25 30.11 20.94 -19.07
C ALA A 25 30.99 21.68 -20.08
N GLU A 26 31.76 20.93 -20.85
CA GLU A 26 32.66 21.48 -21.86
C GLU A 26 31.88 22.06 -23.05
N ALA A 27 30.80 21.39 -23.48
CA ALA A 27 29.92 21.88 -24.52
C ALA A 27 29.32 23.26 -24.18
N PHE A 28 29.13 23.55 -22.89
CA PHE A 28 28.58 24.82 -22.41
C PHE A 28 29.44 26.04 -22.77
N LYS A 29 30.76 25.87 -22.89
CA LYS A 29 31.69 26.96 -23.27
C LYS A 29 31.44 27.51 -24.67
N PHE A 30 30.63 26.81 -25.47
CA PHE A 30 30.36 27.12 -26.88
C PHE A 30 28.90 27.49 -27.14
N VAL A 31 28.08 27.70 -26.10
CA VAL A 31 26.69 28.15 -26.24
C VAL A 31 26.50 29.50 -25.57
N GLN A 32 25.59 30.31 -26.12
CA GLN A 32 25.16 31.54 -25.47
C GLN A 32 24.43 31.20 -24.16
N PRO A 33 24.81 31.77 -23.00
CA PRO A 33 24.08 31.62 -21.76
C PRO A 33 22.60 32.01 -21.92
N GLY A 34 21.68 31.24 -21.32
CA GLY A 34 20.24 31.49 -21.41
C GLY A 34 19.56 30.97 -22.70
N SER A 35 20.32 30.49 -23.69
CA SER A 35 19.74 29.96 -24.94
C SER A 35 19.02 28.61 -24.76
N GLU A 36 18.19 28.22 -25.72
CA GLU A 36 17.59 26.87 -25.73
C GLU A 36 18.65 25.75 -25.79
N ALA A 37 19.77 26.00 -26.48
CA ALA A 37 20.90 25.07 -26.52
C ALA A 37 21.54 24.92 -25.13
N ALA A 38 21.67 26.02 -24.38
CA ALA A 38 22.11 25.99 -22.98
C ALA A 38 21.13 25.21 -22.09
N ALA A 39 19.82 25.42 -22.26
CA ALA A 39 18.79 24.67 -21.52
C ALA A 39 18.89 23.16 -21.75
N ALA A 40 19.08 22.74 -23.01
CA ALA A 40 19.24 21.32 -23.35
C ALA A 40 20.51 20.70 -22.73
N LEU A 41 21.64 21.44 -22.72
CA LEU A 41 22.88 20.98 -22.09
C LEU A 41 22.73 20.87 -20.57
N HIS A 42 22.13 21.86 -19.91
CA HIS A 42 21.84 21.82 -18.48
C HIS A 42 20.93 20.62 -18.11
N SER A 43 19.88 20.39 -18.89
CA SER A 43 18.96 19.25 -18.70
C SER A 43 19.67 17.90 -18.85
N ASN A 44 20.53 17.76 -19.87
CA ASN A 44 21.32 16.54 -20.09
C ASN A 44 22.37 16.32 -19.00
N ARG A 45 23.03 17.40 -18.55
CA ARG A 45 24.00 17.34 -17.47
C ARG A 45 23.36 16.99 -16.14
N SER A 46 22.20 17.58 -15.82
CA SER A 46 21.41 17.21 -14.65
C SER A 46 21.13 15.72 -14.61
N TYR A 47 20.67 15.14 -15.73
CA TYR A 47 20.44 13.69 -15.83
C TYR A 47 21.71 12.87 -15.54
N ALA A 48 22.84 13.24 -16.17
CA ALA A 48 24.10 12.54 -15.96
C ALA A 48 24.58 12.62 -14.50
N LEU A 49 24.51 13.81 -13.90
CA LEU A 49 24.87 14.03 -12.49
C LEU A 49 23.99 13.22 -11.54
N LEU A 50 22.67 13.18 -11.80
CA LEU A 50 21.74 12.42 -11.00
C LEU A 50 22.04 10.92 -11.06
N LYS A 51 22.28 10.38 -12.26
CA LYS A 51 22.67 8.97 -12.44
C LYS A 51 24.04 8.63 -11.85
N PHE A 52 24.91 9.62 -11.71
CA PHE A 52 26.19 9.49 -11.01
C PHE A 52 26.08 9.65 -9.47
N GLY A 53 24.88 9.91 -8.93
CA GLY A 53 24.66 10.06 -7.49
C GLY A 53 24.91 11.47 -6.94
N LYS A 54 25.04 12.49 -7.79
CA LYS A 54 25.25 13.90 -7.39
C LYS A 54 23.94 14.69 -7.46
N ALA A 55 22.97 14.33 -6.62
CA ALA A 55 21.61 14.87 -6.67
C ALA A 55 21.54 16.40 -6.49
N THR A 56 22.32 16.98 -5.57
CA THR A 56 22.35 18.44 -5.34
C THR A 56 22.80 19.19 -6.60
N GLN A 57 23.90 18.76 -7.23
CA GLN A 57 24.39 19.37 -8.47
C GLN A 57 23.41 19.14 -9.63
N ALA A 58 22.74 17.99 -9.66
CA ALA A 58 21.71 17.72 -10.66
C ALA A 58 20.52 18.68 -10.53
N ALA A 59 20.10 19.02 -9.31
CA ALA A 59 19.02 19.97 -9.05
C ALA A 59 19.42 21.40 -9.47
N GLU A 60 20.65 21.83 -9.18
CA GLU A 60 21.18 23.11 -9.65
C GLU A 60 21.18 23.21 -11.18
N GLU A 61 21.67 22.19 -11.88
CA GLU A 61 21.67 22.13 -13.34
C GLU A 61 20.25 22.12 -13.92
N ALA A 62 19.33 21.35 -13.34
CA ALA A 62 17.94 21.35 -13.77
C ALA A 62 17.26 22.70 -13.55
N GLY A 63 17.55 23.37 -12.42
CA GLY A 63 17.08 24.73 -12.14
C GLY A 63 17.56 25.71 -13.21
N ARG A 64 18.85 25.65 -13.60
CA ARG A 64 19.38 26.44 -14.72
C ARG A 64 18.67 26.14 -16.04
N ALA A 65 18.35 24.88 -16.32
CA ALA A 65 17.58 24.50 -17.51
C ALA A 65 16.17 25.13 -17.53
N VAL A 66 15.48 25.11 -16.39
CA VAL A 66 14.17 25.75 -16.21
C VAL A 66 14.27 27.28 -16.35
N THR A 67 15.29 27.92 -15.79
CA THR A 67 15.52 29.37 -15.97
C THR A 67 15.73 29.74 -17.43
N CYS A 68 16.49 28.94 -18.19
CA CYS A 68 16.73 29.20 -19.61
C CYS A 68 15.47 28.97 -20.46
N ARG A 69 14.62 28.01 -20.09
CA ARG A 69 13.42 27.65 -20.85
C ARG A 69 12.26 27.24 -19.92
N PRO A 70 11.51 28.21 -19.36
CA PRO A 70 10.48 27.95 -18.35
C PRO A 70 9.26 27.18 -18.90
N GLU A 71 8.95 27.34 -20.18
CA GLU A 71 7.83 26.66 -20.86
C GLU A 71 8.26 25.32 -21.49
N TRP A 72 9.20 24.62 -20.88
CA TRP A 72 9.70 23.33 -21.37
C TRP A 72 9.53 22.22 -20.34
N ASN A 73 8.59 21.32 -20.62
CA ASN A 73 8.22 20.22 -19.73
C ASN A 73 9.43 19.36 -19.30
N LYS A 74 10.36 19.05 -20.21
CA LYS A 74 11.55 18.22 -19.89
C LYS A 74 12.49 18.90 -18.90
N GLY A 75 12.56 20.24 -18.88
CA GLY A 75 13.35 20.99 -17.90
C GLY A 75 12.78 20.79 -16.49
N HIS A 76 11.48 21.05 -16.34
CA HIS A 76 10.75 20.83 -15.09
C HIS A 76 10.77 19.37 -14.64
N PHE A 77 10.64 18.42 -15.57
CA PHE A 77 10.73 17.00 -15.26
C PHE A 77 12.10 16.63 -14.67
N ARG A 78 13.21 17.15 -15.21
CA ARG A 78 14.54 16.92 -14.64
C ARG A 78 14.71 17.54 -13.26
N LEU A 79 14.12 18.72 -13.04
CA LEU A 79 14.14 19.36 -11.73
C LEU A 79 13.37 18.51 -10.71
N GLY A 80 12.18 18.02 -11.08
CA GLY A 80 11.41 17.10 -10.26
C GLY A 80 12.17 15.83 -9.90
N GLU A 81 12.86 15.21 -10.86
CA GLU A 81 13.68 14.01 -10.63
C GLU A 81 14.81 14.25 -9.62
N ALA A 82 15.51 15.39 -9.75
CA ALA A 82 16.62 15.72 -8.88
C ALA A 82 16.15 16.09 -7.45
N LEU A 83 15.08 16.87 -7.33
CA LEU A 83 14.48 17.23 -6.04
C LEU A 83 13.90 15.99 -5.33
N PHE A 84 13.26 15.09 -6.07
CA PHE A 84 12.77 13.82 -5.52
C PHE A 84 13.90 12.97 -4.94
N ALA A 85 15.05 12.90 -5.62
CA ALA A 85 16.22 12.19 -5.13
C ALA A 85 16.88 12.86 -3.91
N LEU A 86 16.60 14.15 -3.67
CA LEU A 86 16.99 14.89 -2.48
C LEU A 86 15.95 14.79 -1.35
N GLU A 87 14.87 14.04 -1.57
CA GLU A 87 13.71 13.95 -0.65
C GLU A 87 13.00 15.30 -0.42
N ASP A 88 13.26 16.31 -1.27
CA ASP A 88 12.46 17.54 -1.35
C ASP A 88 11.21 17.26 -2.20
N PHE A 89 10.29 16.50 -1.61
CA PHE A 89 9.08 16.05 -2.28
C PHE A 89 8.11 17.21 -2.59
N ASP A 90 8.08 18.28 -1.78
CA ASP A 90 7.32 19.50 -2.04
C ASP A 90 7.84 20.23 -3.29
N GLY A 91 9.16 20.42 -3.38
CA GLY A 91 9.80 21.00 -4.55
C GLY A 91 9.62 20.11 -5.79
N ALA A 92 9.76 18.80 -5.63
CA ALA A 92 9.55 17.83 -6.69
C ALA A 92 8.10 17.85 -7.22
N GLU A 93 7.11 17.87 -6.33
CA GLU A 93 5.70 17.95 -6.71
C GLU A 93 5.41 19.21 -7.53
N LYS A 94 5.90 20.39 -7.10
CA LYS A 94 5.74 21.63 -7.86
C LYS A 94 6.35 21.55 -9.26
N ALA A 95 7.56 20.99 -9.36
CA ALA A 95 8.24 20.82 -10.64
C ALA A 95 7.50 19.83 -11.56
N PHE A 96 7.07 18.68 -11.04
CA PHE A 96 6.30 17.71 -11.84
C PHE A 96 4.89 18.21 -12.19
N ALA A 97 4.24 18.99 -11.32
CA ALA A 97 2.97 19.63 -11.61
C ALA A 97 3.11 20.59 -12.79
N ARG A 98 4.16 21.43 -12.79
CA ARG A 98 4.44 22.31 -13.92
C ARG A 98 4.80 21.54 -15.20
N ALA A 99 5.57 20.45 -15.09
CA ALA A 99 5.84 19.57 -16.23
C ALA A 99 4.56 18.95 -16.80
N HIS A 100 3.60 18.60 -15.93
CA HIS A 100 2.31 18.02 -16.31
C HIS A 100 1.40 19.04 -16.99
N GLU A 101 1.34 20.28 -16.49
CA GLU A 101 0.61 21.38 -17.15
C GLU A 101 1.10 21.60 -18.59
N LEU A 102 2.41 21.54 -18.80
CA LEU A 102 3.04 21.72 -20.12
C LEU A 102 2.91 20.49 -21.04
N ALA A 103 2.65 19.31 -20.49
CA ALA A 103 2.47 18.06 -21.23
C ALA A 103 1.48 17.10 -20.52
N PRO A 104 0.16 17.37 -20.59
CA PRO A 104 -0.84 16.63 -19.81
C PRO A 104 -0.95 15.14 -20.16
N ASP A 105 -0.64 14.78 -21.40
CA ASP A 105 -0.77 13.41 -21.91
C ASP A 105 0.47 12.53 -21.62
N ASP A 106 1.54 13.10 -21.06
CA ASP A 106 2.75 12.36 -20.73
C ASP A 106 2.54 11.46 -19.50
N ALA A 107 2.38 10.16 -19.74
CA ALA A 107 2.16 9.16 -18.69
C ALA A 107 3.32 9.06 -17.70
N HIS A 108 4.56 9.36 -18.12
CA HIS A 108 5.72 9.31 -17.25
C HIS A 108 5.70 10.47 -16.25
N VAL A 109 5.35 11.67 -16.71
CA VAL A 109 5.16 12.86 -15.85
C VAL A 109 4.03 12.62 -14.85
N ARG A 110 2.87 12.11 -15.29
CA ARG A 110 1.75 11.78 -14.38
C ARG A 110 2.16 10.78 -13.30
N GLY A 111 2.88 9.71 -13.66
CA GLY A 111 3.35 8.71 -12.71
C GLY A 111 4.27 9.30 -11.64
N ARG A 112 5.18 10.20 -12.03
CA ARG A 112 6.10 10.85 -11.08
C ARG A 112 5.42 11.91 -10.21
N LEU A 113 4.48 12.68 -10.76
CA LEU A 113 3.64 13.59 -9.97
C LEU A 113 2.84 12.82 -8.90
N GLN A 114 2.24 11.70 -9.28
CA GLN A 114 1.53 10.83 -8.34
C GLN A 114 2.46 10.28 -7.25
N ALA A 115 3.66 9.82 -7.62
CA ALA A 115 4.65 9.35 -6.66
C ALA A 115 5.12 10.45 -5.68
N CYS A 116 5.22 11.70 -6.12
CA CYS A 116 5.52 12.83 -5.22
C CYS A 116 4.38 13.12 -4.27
N LYS A 117 3.13 13.12 -4.77
CA LYS A 117 1.94 13.29 -3.94
C LYS A 117 1.84 12.21 -2.86
N GLU A 118 2.18 10.97 -3.20
CA GLU A 118 2.24 9.85 -2.25
C GLU A 118 3.38 10.00 -1.23
N ALA A 119 4.55 10.47 -1.67
CA ALA A 119 5.67 10.75 -0.78
C ALA A 119 5.36 11.92 0.19
N ASN A 120 4.75 13.00 -0.32
CA ASN A 120 4.32 14.17 0.46
C ASN A 120 3.17 13.87 1.41
N SER A 121 2.25 12.99 1.02
CA SER A 121 1.11 12.65 1.87
C SER A 121 1.52 11.95 3.15
N GLY A 122 2.79 11.52 3.26
CA GLY A 122 3.23 10.68 4.37
C GLY A 122 2.71 9.27 4.30
N TYR A 123 1.95 8.90 3.27
CA TYR A 123 1.14 7.71 3.37
C TYR A 123 1.97 6.48 3.02
N PHE A 124 2.28 5.69 4.04
CA PHE A 124 2.89 4.38 3.87
C PHE A 124 1.80 3.33 3.64
N PHE A 125 1.85 2.65 2.50
CA PHE A 125 0.92 1.56 2.19
C PHE A 125 1.60 0.42 1.44
N ARG A 126 1.43 -0.80 1.94
CA ARG A 126 1.78 -2.04 1.23
C ARG A 126 0.62 -3.01 1.30
N GLN A 127 0.27 -3.59 0.15
CA GLN A 127 -0.59 -4.76 0.05
C GLN A 127 0.30 -5.96 -0.26
N LEU A 128 0.50 -6.80 0.75
CA LEU A 128 1.33 -8.01 0.68
C LEU A 128 0.42 -9.19 0.33
N PHE A 129 0.85 -10.04 -0.59
CA PHE A 129 0.10 -11.20 -1.04
C PHE A 129 0.79 -12.51 -0.65
N ALA A 130 0.05 -13.42 -0.03
CA ALA A 130 0.55 -14.74 0.34
C ALA A 130 1.05 -15.51 -0.89
N GLY A 131 2.23 -16.10 -0.80
CA GLY A 131 2.90 -16.78 -1.91
C GLY A 131 3.72 -15.91 -2.85
N ARG A 132 3.61 -14.58 -2.75
CA ARG A 132 4.42 -13.64 -3.52
C ARG A 132 5.35 -12.83 -2.64
N ASP A 133 4.79 -12.20 -1.61
CA ASP A 133 5.51 -11.26 -0.75
C ASP A 133 5.86 -11.85 0.62
N PHE A 134 5.05 -12.81 1.10
CA PHE A 134 5.27 -13.59 2.32
C PHE A 134 4.74 -15.01 2.12
N ALA A 135 5.09 -15.96 3.00
CA ALA A 135 4.73 -17.37 2.83
C ALA A 135 5.19 -17.93 1.47
N VAL A 136 6.41 -17.59 1.08
CA VAL A 136 7.05 -18.06 -0.16
C VAL A 136 7.84 -19.33 0.16
N GLY A 137 7.44 -20.45 -0.43
CA GLY A 137 8.12 -21.74 -0.21
C GLY A 137 9.60 -21.68 -0.60
N THR A 138 10.47 -22.30 0.22
CA THR A 138 11.93 -22.30 -0.02
C THR A 138 12.42 -23.52 -0.78
N GLY A 139 11.54 -24.48 -1.12
CA GLY A 139 11.85 -25.67 -1.91
C GLY A 139 12.73 -26.73 -1.22
N GLY A 140 13.16 -26.49 0.03
CA GLY A 140 14.05 -27.40 0.77
C GLY A 140 13.31 -28.51 1.54
N MET A 141 13.89 -29.73 1.55
CA MET A 141 13.37 -30.90 2.27
C MET A 141 13.30 -30.71 3.80
N LEU A 142 14.17 -29.85 4.37
CA LEU A 142 14.25 -29.61 5.82
C LEU A 142 13.04 -28.83 6.39
N ASN A 143 12.19 -28.23 5.53
CA ASN A 143 11.07 -27.38 5.94
C ASN A 143 9.71 -27.92 5.48
N PHE A 144 9.52 -29.25 5.42
CA PHE A 144 8.31 -29.88 4.86
C PHE A 144 6.99 -29.31 5.41
N VAL A 145 6.84 -29.25 6.73
CA VAL A 145 5.61 -28.73 7.37
C VAL A 145 5.37 -27.26 7.03
N GLN A 146 6.41 -26.43 7.08
CA GLN A 146 6.31 -25.02 6.72
C GLN A 146 5.93 -24.84 5.25
N ASN A 147 6.48 -25.65 4.34
CA ASN A 147 6.12 -25.60 2.93
C ASN A 147 4.66 -25.99 2.70
N GLN A 148 4.11 -26.94 3.46
CA GLN A 148 2.67 -27.26 3.41
C GLN A 148 1.81 -26.10 3.91
N VAL A 149 2.20 -25.48 5.03
CA VAL A 149 1.54 -24.27 5.56
C VAL A 149 1.56 -23.13 4.53
N PHE A 150 2.69 -22.89 3.88
CA PHE A 150 2.82 -21.84 2.87
C PHE A 150 2.06 -22.17 1.58
N SER A 151 1.99 -23.44 1.20
CA SER A 151 1.12 -23.89 0.11
C SER A 151 -0.36 -23.65 0.44
N ALA A 152 -0.77 -23.84 1.69
CA ALA A 152 -2.14 -23.51 2.11
C ALA A 152 -2.38 -22.00 2.07
N ALA A 153 -1.45 -21.18 2.56
CA ALA A 153 -1.52 -19.72 2.47
C ALA A 153 -1.70 -19.23 1.01
N GLN A 154 -0.97 -19.84 0.08
CA GLN A 154 -1.09 -19.58 -1.36
C GLN A 154 -2.48 -19.88 -1.92
N GLN A 155 -3.10 -20.99 -1.48
CA GLN A 155 -4.44 -21.37 -1.90
C GLN A 155 -5.52 -20.48 -1.29
N MET A 156 -5.31 -20.01 -0.06
CA MET A 156 -6.21 -19.05 0.60
C MET A 156 -6.14 -17.67 -0.04
N ARG A 157 -5.03 -17.30 -0.70
CA ARG A 157 -4.88 -16.03 -1.44
C ARG A 157 -5.11 -14.80 -0.54
N ASN A 158 -4.67 -14.87 0.71
CA ASN A 158 -4.81 -13.77 1.67
C ASN A 158 -3.95 -12.56 1.27
N PHE A 159 -4.46 -11.38 1.60
CA PHE A 159 -3.70 -10.15 1.69
C PHE A 159 -3.41 -9.82 3.15
N SER A 160 -2.20 -9.32 3.42
CA SER A 160 -1.88 -8.57 4.63
C SER A 160 -1.49 -7.14 4.24
N TYR A 161 -1.79 -6.18 5.09
CA TYR A 161 -1.55 -4.76 4.79
C TYR A 161 -0.56 -4.15 5.76
N LEU A 162 0.33 -3.29 5.26
CA LEU A 162 1.07 -2.35 6.09
C LEU A 162 0.55 -0.94 5.81
N VAL A 163 0.18 -0.22 6.87
CA VAL A 163 -0.42 1.12 6.77
C VAL A 163 0.25 2.04 7.79
N GLY A 164 0.72 3.22 7.39
CA GLY A 164 1.43 4.09 8.32
C GLY A 164 1.82 5.46 7.77
N ASP A 165 2.68 6.15 8.51
CA ASP A 165 3.20 7.47 8.15
C ASP A 165 4.71 7.41 7.88
N THR A 166 5.14 7.74 6.66
CA THR A 166 6.54 7.77 6.26
C THR A 166 7.33 8.89 6.93
N GLN A 167 6.69 9.92 7.49
CA GLN A 167 7.39 10.96 8.25
C GLN A 167 7.76 10.49 9.66
N THR A 168 6.82 9.89 10.39
CA THR A 168 7.12 9.32 11.72
C THR A 168 7.83 7.98 11.63
N ARG A 169 7.83 7.36 10.44
CA ARG A 169 8.28 5.99 10.18
C ARG A 169 7.46 4.95 10.93
N GLU A 170 6.27 5.28 11.42
CA GLU A 170 5.43 4.33 12.15
C GLU A 170 4.41 3.67 11.23
N CYS A 171 4.17 2.38 11.40
CA CYS A 171 3.12 1.66 10.69
C CYS A 171 2.42 0.63 11.58
N VAL A 172 1.23 0.23 11.18
CA VAL A 172 0.53 -0.96 11.68
C VAL A 172 0.49 -2.03 10.60
N VAL A 173 0.33 -3.27 11.03
CA VAL A 173 0.02 -4.39 10.15
C VAL A 173 -1.44 -4.81 10.32
N VAL A 174 -2.12 -5.13 9.22
CA VAL A 174 -3.50 -5.63 9.24
C VAL A 174 -3.52 -7.05 8.69
N ASP A 175 -4.19 -7.93 9.44
CA ASP A 175 -4.32 -9.37 9.18
C ASP A 175 -2.97 -10.08 8.95
N PRO A 176 -2.01 -9.97 9.91
CA PRO A 176 -0.74 -10.68 9.80
C PRO A 176 -0.94 -12.17 10.11
N ALA A 177 -0.96 -13.02 9.10
CA ALA A 177 -1.02 -14.47 9.27
C ALA A 177 0.05 -15.19 8.42
N TRP A 178 0.20 -16.49 8.66
CA TRP A 178 1.04 -17.44 7.92
C TRP A 178 2.55 -17.27 8.11
N ASP A 179 3.12 -16.10 7.81
CA ASP A 179 4.56 -15.85 7.79
C ASP A 179 4.90 -14.48 8.39
N VAL A 180 4.66 -14.36 9.70
CA VAL A 180 4.94 -13.15 10.48
C VAL A 180 6.39 -12.70 10.34
N LYS A 181 7.33 -13.64 10.22
CA LYS A 181 8.76 -13.32 10.08
C LYS A 181 9.02 -12.54 8.79
N ALA A 182 8.50 -12.99 7.64
CA ALA A 182 8.66 -12.25 6.38
C ALA A 182 7.97 -10.88 6.42
N ILE A 183 6.79 -10.79 7.06
CA ILE A 183 6.07 -9.53 7.23
C ILE A 183 6.89 -8.54 8.06
N LEU A 184 7.45 -8.97 9.20
CA LEU A 184 8.31 -8.11 10.04
C LEU A 184 9.61 -7.72 9.33
N ALA A 185 10.23 -8.64 8.59
CA ALA A 185 11.40 -8.34 7.76
C ALA A 185 11.08 -7.29 6.69
N ARG A 186 9.85 -7.28 6.16
CA ARG A 186 9.41 -6.26 5.22
C ARG A 186 9.30 -4.87 5.87
N VAL A 187 8.76 -4.80 7.09
CA VAL A 187 8.71 -3.55 7.88
C VAL A 187 10.12 -3.01 8.10
N GLU A 188 11.06 -3.86 8.51
CA GLU A 188 12.46 -3.48 8.76
C GLU A 188 13.19 -3.03 7.49
N ALA A 189 13.04 -3.78 6.38
CA ALA A 189 13.66 -3.46 5.10
C ALA A 189 13.16 -2.14 4.51
N GLU A 190 11.95 -1.73 4.87
CA GLU A 190 11.38 -0.43 4.51
C GLU A 190 11.66 0.64 5.58
N HIS A 191 12.53 0.38 6.56
CA HIS A 191 12.90 1.22 7.70
C HIS A 191 11.70 1.84 8.43
N MET A 192 10.64 1.05 8.62
CA MET A 192 9.48 1.43 9.41
C MET A 192 9.55 0.80 10.80
N LYS A 193 8.82 1.39 11.75
CA LYS A 193 8.61 0.94 13.11
C LYS A 193 7.17 0.44 13.23
N LEU A 194 7.01 -0.85 13.50
CA LEU A 194 5.69 -1.39 13.79
C LEU A 194 5.20 -0.89 15.15
N VAL A 195 3.99 -0.33 15.20
CA VAL A 195 3.38 0.21 16.44
C VAL A 195 2.09 -0.49 16.85
N GLY A 196 1.58 -1.40 16.01
CA GLY A 196 0.36 -2.15 16.28
C GLY A 196 0.06 -3.20 15.22
N ALA A 197 -0.76 -4.17 15.59
CA ALA A 197 -1.41 -5.10 14.67
C ALA A 197 -2.93 -4.91 14.73
N ILE A 198 -3.63 -5.12 13.63
CA ILE A 198 -5.08 -5.07 13.55
C ILE A 198 -5.56 -6.42 12.99
N ALA A 199 -6.56 -7.02 13.63
CA ALA A 199 -7.30 -8.15 13.05
C ALA A 199 -8.68 -7.68 12.60
N THR A 200 -8.99 -7.80 11.32
CA THR A 200 -10.33 -7.44 10.79
C THR A 200 -11.41 -8.37 11.31
N HIS A 201 -11.07 -9.64 11.57
CA HIS A 201 -11.94 -10.65 12.15
C HIS A 201 -11.10 -11.83 12.69
N TYR A 202 -11.72 -12.75 13.43
CA TYR A 202 -10.97 -13.76 14.18
C TYR A 202 -10.41 -14.96 13.38
N HIS A 203 -10.71 -15.13 12.09
CA HIS A 203 -10.34 -16.37 11.40
C HIS A 203 -8.83 -16.60 11.31
N PHE A 204 -8.45 -17.87 11.26
CA PHE A 204 -7.07 -18.33 11.43
C PHE A 204 -6.12 -17.86 10.33
N ASP A 205 -6.65 -17.64 9.15
CA ASP A 205 -5.91 -17.19 7.97
C ASP A 205 -5.72 -15.66 7.93
N HIS A 206 -6.30 -14.95 8.91
CA HIS A 206 -6.08 -13.53 9.19
C HIS A 206 -5.30 -13.29 10.49
N THR A 207 -5.48 -14.18 11.48
CA THR A 207 -4.95 -13.99 12.84
C THR A 207 -3.94 -15.04 13.28
N GLY A 208 -3.75 -16.12 12.50
CA GLY A 208 -2.97 -17.29 12.89
C GLY A 208 -3.73 -18.22 13.84
N GLY A 209 -3.02 -18.95 14.70
CA GLY A 209 -3.63 -19.84 15.67
C GLY A 209 -3.91 -21.24 15.14
N LEU A 210 -4.94 -21.90 15.67
CA LEU A 210 -5.27 -23.28 15.29
C LEU A 210 -6.10 -23.27 13.99
N PRO A 211 -5.66 -23.98 12.93
CA PRO A 211 -6.48 -24.11 11.72
C PRO A 211 -7.75 -24.94 11.99
N PRO A 212 -8.77 -24.86 11.14
CA PRO A 212 -10.04 -25.58 11.32
C PRO A 212 -9.88 -27.08 11.04
N PRO A 213 -10.86 -27.92 11.45
CA PRO A 213 -10.90 -29.32 11.08
C PRO A 213 -10.81 -29.57 9.56
N PRO A 214 -10.13 -30.64 9.12
CA PRO A 214 -9.45 -31.66 9.92
C PRO A 214 -8.00 -31.28 10.34
N PHE A 215 -7.53 -30.07 10.00
CA PHE A 215 -6.14 -29.66 10.20
C PHE A 215 -5.81 -29.33 11.66
N ASP A 216 -6.81 -29.05 12.49
CA ASP A 216 -6.69 -28.87 13.93
C ASP A 216 -6.02 -30.07 14.63
N SER A 217 -6.26 -31.28 14.13
CA SER A 217 -5.69 -32.54 14.62
C SER A 217 -4.18 -32.69 14.39
N LEU A 218 -3.59 -31.87 13.50
CA LEU A 218 -2.16 -31.93 13.16
C LEU A 218 -1.27 -31.32 14.26
N GLY A 219 -1.85 -30.66 15.27
CA GLY A 219 -1.10 -29.99 16.33
C GLY A 219 -0.29 -28.77 15.87
N ILE A 220 -0.50 -28.32 14.62
CA ILE A 220 0.17 -27.15 14.05
C ILE A 220 -0.57 -25.88 14.47
N ARG A 221 0.19 -24.86 14.87
CA ARG A 221 -0.32 -23.50 15.06
C ARG A 221 0.32 -22.58 14.04
N LEU A 222 -0.52 -21.84 13.35
CA LEU A 222 -0.13 -20.87 12.34
C LEU A 222 0.34 -19.60 13.03
N ALA A 223 1.40 -19.00 12.50
CA ALA A 223 1.86 -17.71 12.98
C ALA A 223 0.83 -16.63 12.62
N GLY A 224 0.62 -15.68 13.53
CA GLY A 224 -0.14 -14.49 13.23
C GLY A 224 -0.06 -13.40 14.30
N VAL A 225 -1.20 -12.87 14.75
CA VAL A 225 -1.24 -11.71 15.65
C VAL A 225 -0.55 -11.96 17.00
N LYS A 226 -0.53 -13.21 17.49
CA LYS A 226 0.18 -13.58 18.71
C LYS A 226 1.69 -13.34 18.54
N GLU A 227 2.27 -13.89 17.48
CA GLU A 227 3.70 -13.76 17.20
C GLU A 227 4.08 -12.30 16.93
N VAL A 228 3.23 -11.51 16.27
CA VAL A 228 3.44 -10.07 16.11
C VAL A 228 3.49 -9.37 17.47
N ALA A 229 2.50 -9.63 18.34
CA ALA A 229 2.44 -9.04 19.67
C ALA A 229 3.67 -9.39 20.53
N GLU A 230 4.13 -10.64 20.49
CA GLU A 230 5.27 -11.10 21.27
C GLU A 230 6.62 -10.58 20.72
N GLN A 231 6.82 -10.62 19.40
CA GLN A 231 8.09 -10.24 18.78
C GLN A 231 8.27 -8.71 18.71
N ALA A 232 7.21 -7.98 18.34
CA ALA A 232 7.28 -6.52 18.22
C ALA A 232 6.87 -5.78 19.49
N LYS A 233 6.27 -6.47 20.48
CA LYS A 233 5.77 -5.87 21.74
C LYS A 233 4.77 -4.73 21.49
N VAL A 234 3.85 -4.96 20.57
CA VAL A 234 2.82 -4.00 20.15
C VAL A 234 1.41 -4.50 20.50
N PRO A 235 0.43 -3.60 20.69
CA PRO A 235 -0.96 -3.99 20.87
C PRO A 235 -1.56 -4.62 19.60
N VAL A 236 -2.55 -5.50 19.80
CA VAL A 236 -3.40 -6.08 18.77
C VAL A 236 -4.80 -5.49 18.91
N TYR A 237 -5.18 -4.65 17.96
CA TYR A 237 -6.51 -4.03 17.89
C TYR A 237 -7.49 -5.01 17.25
N VAL A 238 -8.57 -5.32 17.97
CA VAL A 238 -9.59 -6.28 17.57
C VAL A 238 -10.96 -5.75 17.97
N HIS A 239 -12.00 -6.03 17.20
CA HIS A 239 -13.34 -5.67 17.66
C HIS A 239 -13.69 -6.47 18.93
N ARG A 240 -14.35 -5.82 19.90
CA ARG A 240 -14.71 -6.45 21.18
C ARG A 240 -15.43 -7.80 21.04
N ASP A 241 -16.27 -7.95 20.01
CA ASP A 241 -17.07 -9.16 19.81
C ASP A 241 -16.23 -10.36 19.30
N ASP A 242 -15.03 -10.11 18.75
CA ASP A 242 -14.08 -11.14 18.33
C ASP A 242 -12.91 -11.31 19.33
N ALA A 243 -12.77 -10.39 20.30
CA ALA A 243 -11.62 -10.31 21.20
C ALA A 243 -11.43 -11.58 22.06
N ALA A 244 -12.53 -12.12 22.62
CA ALA A 244 -12.48 -13.34 23.41
C ALA A 244 -12.04 -14.54 22.57
N THR A 245 -12.57 -14.66 21.34
CA THR A 245 -12.25 -15.73 20.40
C THR A 245 -10.77 -15.68 20.00
N ILE A 246 -10.25 -14.51 19.64
CA ILE A 246 -8.83 -14.33 19.28
C ILE A 246 -7.94 -14.66 20.48
N ARG A 247 -8.28 -14.17 21.68
CA ARG A 247 -7.53 -14.47 22.90
C ARG A 247 -7.43 -15.98 23.15
N GLU A 248 -8.54 -16.70 23.04
CA GLU A 248 -8.59 -18.14 23.32
C GLU A 248 -7.97 -18.98 22.21
N LYS A 249 -8.45 -18.83 20.96
CA LYS A 249 -8.04 -19.67 19.84
C LYS A 249 -6.58 -19.40 19.44
N ASN A 250 -6.15 -18.15 19.46
CA ASN A 250 -4.80 -17.75 19.05
C ASN A 250 -3.83 -17.71 20.23
N ARG A 251 -4.32 -17.75 21.48
CA ARG A 251 -3.51 -17.63 22.71
C ARG A 251 -2.75 -16.30 22.79
N VAL A 252 -3.37 -15.22 22.33
CA VAL A 252 -2.82 -13.86 22.49
C VAL A 252 -2.95 -13.46 23.97
N PRO A 253 -1.90 -12.93 24.62
CA PRO A 253 -2.00 -12.44 25.98
C PRO A 253 -3.08 -11.36 26.11
N ALA A 254 -3.90 -11.41 27.17
CA ALA A 254 -4.95 -10.40 27.38
C ALA A 254 -4.38 -8.97 27.46
N SER A 255 -3.16 -8.80 27.99
CA SER A 255 -2.43 -7.53 28.04
C SER A 255 -2.04 -6.97 26.67
N SER A 256 -2.06 -7.80 25.63
CA SER A 256 -1.75 -7.41 24.26
C SER A 256 -2.99 -7.08 23.44
N ILE A 257 -4.19 -7.45 23.92
CA ILE A 257 -5.45 -7.18 23.21
C ILE A 257 -5.92 -5.76 23.56
N HIS A 258 -6.20 -4.98 22.52
CA HIS A 258 -6.90 -3.70 22.61
C HIS A 258 -8.25 -3.83 21.91
N GLU A 259 -9.32 -3.86 22.69
CA GLU A 259 -10.67 -3.94 22.15
C GLU A 259 -11.09 -2.60 21.55
N VAL A 260 -11.59 -2.61 20.32
CA VAL A 260 -12.16 -1.45 19.65
C VAL A 260 -13.64 -1.65 19.38
N GLN A 261 -14.35 -0.54 19.21
CA GLN A 261 -15.76 -0.50 18.84
C GLN A 261 -15.96 0.25 17.52
N ASP A 262 -17.22 0.29 17.09
CA ASP A 262 -17.60 1.06 15.92
C ASP A 262 -17.24 2.54 16.02
N GLU A 263 -16.77 3.10 14.91
CA GLU A 263 -16.35 4.50 14.74
C GLU A 263 -15.14 4.96 15.57
N GLU A 264 -14.56 4.09 16.42
CA GLU A 264 -13.31 4.38 17.11
C GLU A 264 -12.16 4.57 16.12
N THR A 265 -11.15 5.34 16.52
CA THR A 265 -10.02 5.70 15.66
C THR A 265 -8.68 5.40 16.29
N LEU A 266 -7.75 4.91 15.47
CA LEU A 266 -6.34 4.78 15.76
C LEU A 266 -5.56 5.71 14.85
N ARG A 267 -4.63 6.50 15.41
CA ARG A 267 -3.73 7.37 14.63
C ARG A 267 -2.34 6.77 14.55
N VAL A 268 -1.78 6.77 13.34
CA VAL A 268 -0.40 6.35 13.06
C VAL A 268 0.26 7.52 12.34
N GLY A 269 0.98 8.35 13.08
CA GLY A 269 1.39 9.68 12.59
C GLY A 269 0.18 10.48 12.11
N ARG A 270 0.20 10.92 10.85
CA ARG A 270 -0.89 11.66 10.20
C ARG A 270 -2.01 10.79 9.62
N VAL A 271 -1.82 9.47 9.56
CA VAL A 271 -2.83 8.54 9.04
C VAL A 271 -3.85 8.21 10.13
N GLU A 272 -5.13 8.38 9.82
CA GLU A 272 -6.24 8.01 10.69
C GLU A 272 -6.87 6.71 10.20
N LEU A 273 -6.95 5.72 11.08
CA LEU A 273 -7.60 4.43 10.87
C LEU A 273 -8.86 4.40 11.71
N LYS A 274 -10.01 4.47 11.07
CA LYS A 274 -11.32 4.36 11.73
C LYS A 274 -11.85 2.95 11.60
N PHE A 275 -12.24 2.34 12.71
CA PHE A 275 -12.84 1.01 12.74
C PHE A 275 -14.33 1.11 12.44
N LEU A 276 -14.80 0.41 11.42
CA LEU A 276 -16.21 0.30 11.08
C LEU A 276 -16.65 -1.12 11.43
N HIS A 277 -17.49 -1.28 12.45
CA HIS A 277 -18.09 -2.57 12.77
C HIS A 277 -19.01 -2.99 11.62
N THR A 278 -18.69 -4.13 11.03
CA THR A 278 -19.37 -4.69 9.88
C THR A 278 -19.59 -6.19 10.09
N PRO A 279 -20.44 -6.56 11.07
CA PRO A 279 -20.72 -7.97 11.38
C PRO A 279 -21.34 -8.67 10.19
N GLY A 280 -21.13 -9.98 10.12
CA GLY A 280 -21.71 -10.82 9.09
C GLY A 280 -20.91 -12.09 8.87
N HIS A 281 -19.64 -11.96 8.52
CA HIS A 281 -18.75 -13.10 8.36
C HIS A 281 -18.36 -13.69 9.72
N THR A 282 -18.06 -12.81 10.68
CA THR A 282 -17.94 -13.08 12.12
C THR A 282 -18.74 -12.03 12.90
N PRO A 283 -19.04 -12.26 14.20
CA PRO A 283 -19.71 -11.26 15.04
C PRO A 283 -18.92 -9.94 15.17
N GLY A 284 -17.59 -10.02 15.27
CA GLY A 284 -16.70 -8.87 15.38
C GLY A 284 -16.02 -8.44 14.08
N SER A 285 -16.48 -8.90 12.91
CA SER A 285 -15.94 -8.45 11.63
C SER A 285 -15.98 -6.93 11.52
N MET A 286 -14.86 -6.33 11.13
CA MET A 286 -14.72 -4.89 10.95
C MET A 286 -13.94 -4.51 9.71
N CYS A 287 -14.35 -3.42 9.08
CA CYS A 287 -13.54 -2.75 8.05
C CYS A 287 -12.69 -1.64 8.70
N VAL A 288 -11.51 -1.37 8.14
CA VAL A 288 -10.66 -0.26 8.56
C VAL A 288 -10.71 0.83 7.51
N ARG A 289 -11.39 1.93 7.82
CA ARG A 289 -11.46 3.12 6.97
C ARG A 289 -10.21 3.96 7.17
N ILE A 290 -9.43 4.12 6.11
CA ILE A 290 -8.17 4.87 6.12
C ILE A 290 -8.44 6.27 5.59
N LYS A 291 -8.07 7.30 6.37
CA LYS A 291 -7.82 8.64 5.84
C LYS A 291 -6.31 8.85 5.79
N ARG A 292 -5.79 9.09 4.59
CA ARG A 292 -4.35 9.22 4.32
C ARG A 292 -3.79 10.51 4.91
N THR A 293 -4.60 11.57 4.90
CA THR A 293 -4.33 12.88 5.49
C THR A 293 -5.60 13.40 6.20
N PRO A 294 -5.51 14.42 7.08
CA PRO A 294 -6.68 14.97 7.77
C PRO A 294 -7.80 15.47 6.84
N ASP A 295 -7.45 15.93 5.64
CA ASP A 295 -8.33 16.48 4.60
C ASP A 295 -8.76 15.44 3.54
N ASP A 296 -8.29 14.19 3.63
CA ASP A 296 -8.64 13.11 2.71
C ASP A 296 -10.09 12.65 2.89
N ALA A 297 -11.02 13.29 2.18
CA ALA A 297 -12.44 12.96 2.19
C ALA A 297 -12.73 11.59 1.52
N THR A 298 -11.91 11.17 0.55
CA THR A 298 -12.13 9.95 -0.23
C THR A 298 -11.61 8.70 0.44
N GLY A 299 -10.47 8.77 1.13
CA GLY A 299 -9.88 7.66 1.89
C GLY A 299 -9.66 6.35 1.12
N ALA A 300 -9.34 5.30 1.87
CA ALA A 300 -9.37 3.90 1.43
C ALA A 300 -10.10 3.04 2.47
N LEU A 301 -10.42 1.79 2.14
CA LEU A 301 -11.09 0.85 3.04
C LEU A 301 -10.35 -0.50 2.96
N LEU A 302 -9.87 -1.00 4.09
CA LEU A 302 -9.52 -2.42 4.23
C LEU A 302 -10.78 -3.14 4.67
N SER A 303 -11.34 -4.02 3.85
CA SER A 303 -12.66 -4.61 4.11
C SER A 303 -12.63 -5.94 4.84
N GLY A 304 -11.45 -6.53 5.04
CA GLY A 304 -11.32 -7.92 5.45
C GLY A 304 -12.23 -8.79 4.59
N ASP A 305 -13.07 -9.59 5.25
CA ASP A 305 -14.00 -10.51 4.62
C ASP A 305 -15.44 -9.99 4.53
N THR A 306 -15.65 -8.71 4.85
CA THR A 306 -16.97 -8.08 4.69
C THR A 306 -17.31 -7.87 3.22
N LEU A 307 -16.35 -7.37 2.43
CA LEU A 307 -16.55 -7.04 1.02
C LEU A 307 -15.34 -7.47 0.20
N PHE A 308 -15.59 -8.30 -0.79
CA PHE A 308 -14.67 -8.65 -1.87
C PHE A 308 -15.10 -7.98 -3.17
N ILE A 309 -14.35 -8.21 -4.24
CA ILE A 309 -14.74 -7.77 -5.58
C ILE A 309 -15.90 -8.64 -6.06
N GLY A 310 -17.11 -8.07 -6.10
CA GLY A 310 -18.32 -8.76 -6.54
C GLY A 310 -18.84 -9.87 -5.61
N SER A 311 -18.28 -10.02 -4.41
CA SER A 311 -18.66 -11.06 -3.43
C SER A 311 -18.39 -10.59 -1.99
N CYS A 312 -18.66 -11.44 -1.00
CA CYS A 312 -18.31 -11.26 0.41
C CYS A 312 -17.76 -12.56 1.01
N GLY A 313 -17.31 -12.50 2.25
CA GLY A 313 -16.93 -13.64 3.06
C GLY A 313 -18.10 -14.62 3.24
N ARG A 314 -17.75 -15.84 3.65
CA ARG A 314 -18.70 -16.94 3.83
C ARG A 314 -19.77 -16.60 4.87
N LEU A 315 -20.99 -17.07 4.60
CA LEU A 315 -22.18 -16.89 5.45
C LEU A 315 -22.85 -18.24 5.79
N ASP A 316 -22.02 -19.28 5.88
CA ASP A 316 -22.39 -20.66 6.20
C ASP A 316 -21.59 -21.20 7.40
N LEU A 317 -20.92 -20.30 8.14
CA LEU A 317 -20.14 -20.61 9.32
C LEU A 317 -21.01 -20.53 10.58
N PRO A 318 -20.68 -21.24 11.67
CA PRO A 318 -21.55 -21.37 12.84
C PRO A 318 -22.02 -20.05 13.48
N ASP A 319 -21.22 -19.00 13.38
CA ASP A 319 -21.41 -17.70 14.03
C ASP A 319 -21.49 -16.53 13.04
N CYS A 320 -21.64 -16.82 11.76
CA CYS A 320 -21.96 -15.82 10.76
C CYS A 320 -23.43 -15.35 10.90
N ASP A 321 -23.74 -14.18 10.37
CA ASP A 321 -25.11 -13.65 10.30
C ASP A 321 -25.36 -13.01 8.92
N GLN A 322 -26.21 -13.68 8.12
CA GLN A 322 -26.56 -13.24 6.77
C GLN A 322 -27.22 -11.85 6.74
N MET A 323 -28.05 -11.52 7.73
CA MET A 323 -28.75 -10.23 7.78
C MET A 323 -27.87 -9.12 8.34
N ALA A 324 -26.96 -9.46 9.25
CA ALA A 324 -25.90 -8.55 9.67
C ALA A 324 -25.00 -8.19 8.48
N MET A 325 -24.57 -9.17 7.67
CA MET A 325 -23.78 -8.92 6.46
C MET A 325 -24.53 -8.00 5.47
N TYR A 326 -25.82 -8.26 5.25
CA TYR A 326 -26.67 -7.38 4.44
C TYR A 326 -26.66 -5.94 4.96
N SER A 327 -26.85 -5.74 6.26
CA SER A 327 -26.84 -4.42 6.88
C SER A 327 -25.48 -3.74 6.72
N SER A 328 -24.39 -4.47 6.98
CA SER A 328 -23.01 -4.01 6.80
C SER A 328 -22.74 -3.53 5.37
N LEU A 329 -23.16 -4.30 4.37
CA LEU A 329 -22.98 -3.95 2.96
C LEU A 329 -23.91 -2.80 2.54
N GLN A 330 -25.22 -2.97 2.69
CA GLN A 330 -26.23 -2.12 2.06
C GLN A 330 -26.53 -0.84 2.85
N ARG A 331 -26.34 -0.84 4.17
CA ARG A 331 -26.66 0.32 5.03
C ARG A 331 -25.42 1.05 5.51
N LYS A 332 -24.26 0.40 5.56
CA LYS A 332 -23.01 1.02 5.99
C LYS A 332 -22.05 1.28 4.84
N LEU A 333 -21.50 0.24 4.21
CA LEU A 333 -20.48 0.41 3.17
C LEU A 333 -21.01 1.13 1.92
N ALA A 334 -22.27 0.89 1.54
CA ALA A 334 -22.90 1.61 0.42
C ALA A 334 -23.07 3.13 0.68
N THR A 335 -22.88 3.62 1.91
CA THR A 335 -22.92 5.08 2.19
C THR A 335 -21.60 5.78 1.94
N LEU A 336 -20.51 5.03 1.75
CA LEU A 336 -19.19 5.60 1.53
C LEU A 336 -19.10 6.28 0.14
N PRO A 337 -18.17 7.25 -0.04
CA PRO A 337 -17.93 7.90 -1.32
C PRO A 337 -17.54 6.89 -2.40
N ASP A 338 -18.04 7.07 -3.62
CA ASP A 338 -17.87 6.12 -4.73
C ASP A 338 -16.41 5.87 -5.10
N ASP A 339 -15.56 6.89 -4.97
CA ASP A 339 -14.12 6.82 -5.25
C ASP A 339 -13.31 6.12 -4.14
N THR A 340 -13.95 5.73 -3.04
CA THR A 340 -13.30 4.95 -1.98
C THR A 340 -12.76 3.64 -2.54
N ARG A 341 -11.44 3.47 -2.53
CA ARG A 341 -10.79 2.20 -2.87
C ARG A 341 -11.01 1.19 -1.75
N VAL A 342 -11.38 -0.04 -2.14
CA VAL A 342 -11.65 -1.16 -1.24
C VAL A 342 -10.61 -2.25 -1.46
N TYR A 343 -9.94 -2.65 -0.39
CA TYR A 343 -8.88 -3.65 -0.36
C TYR A 343 -9.32 -4.85 0.49
N PRO A 344 -9.61 -6.00 -0.13
CA PRO A 344 -10.20 -7.17 0.54
C PRO A 344 -9.20 -7.98 1.36
N GLY A 345 -9.71 -8.87 2.22
CA GLY A 345 -8.91 -9.89 2.89
C GLY A 345 -8.28 -10.92 1.95
N HIS A 346 -8.92 -11.18 0.81
CA HIS A 346 -8.53 -12.19 -0.17
C HIS A 346 -8.60 -11.70 -1.61
N ASP A 347 -7.76 -12.29 -2.47
CA ASP A 347 -7.82 -12.09 -3.92
C ASP A 347 -8.76 -13.10 -4.59
N TYR A 348 -10.08 -12.95 -4.49
CA TYR A 348 -11.03 -13.79 -5.25
C TYR A 348 -11.54 -13.17 -6.54
N GLY A 349 -11.25 -11.89 -6.78
CA GLY A 349 -11.67 -11.17 -7.98
C GLY A 349 -10.71 -10.06 -8.42
N GLY A 350 -9.52 -9.97 -7.82
CA GLY A 350 -8.54 -8.93 -8.06
C GLY A 350 -8.06 -8.24 -6.78
N LYS A 351 -7.08 -7.34 -6.94
CA LYS A 351 -6.35 -6.69 -5.84
C LYS A 351 -7.16 -5.62 -5.08
N PHE A 352 -8.04 -4.90 -5.76
CA PHE A 352 -8.88 -3.87 -5.16
C PHE A 352 -10.09 -3.56 -6.06
N THR A 353 -11.15 -3.01 -5.48
CA THR A 353 -12.32 -2.43 -6.18
C THR A 353 -12.58 -1.01 -5.66
N THR A 354 -13.69 -0.39 -6.06
CA THR A 354 -14.17 0.86 -5.46
C THR A 354 -15.62 0.70 -5.01
N ILE A 355 -16.03 1.52 -4.03
CA ILE A 355 -17.43 1.54 -3.58
C ILE A 355 -18.38 1.80 -4.76
N GLY A 356 -18.04 2.73 -5.65
CA GLY A 356 -18.82 3.01 -6.86
C GLY A 356 -18.89 1.82 -7.83
N SER A 357 -17.80 1.08 -8.00
CA SER A 357 -17.78 -0.13 -8.84
C SER A 357 -18.67 -1.23 -8.26
N GLU A 358 -18.61 -1.44 -6.94
CA GLU A 358 -19.46 -2.42 -6.25
C GLU A 358 -20.93 -2.00 -6.21
N LYS A 359 -21.25 -0.70 -6.17
CA LYS A 359 -22.62 -0.19 -6.34
C LYS A 359 -23.15 -0.40 -7.74
N ALA A 360 -22.30 -0.23 -8.76
CA ALA A 360 -22.71 -0.38 -10.14
C ALA A 360 -22.89 -1.85 -10.55
N ARG A 361 -21.98 -2.73 -10.09
CA ARG A 361 -21.86 -4.11 -10.63
C ARG A 361 -21.71 -5.20 -9.58
N GLY A 362 -21.37 -4.85 -8.34
CA GLY A 362 -21.03 -5.80 -7.27
C GLY A 362 -22.10 -5.97 -6.21
N LEU A 363 -21.68 -6.26 -4.97
CA LEU A 363 -22.57 -6.53 -3.83
C LEU A 363 -23.10 -5.28 -3.12
N LEU A 364 -22.64 -4.08 -3.48
CA LEU A 364 -23.19 -2.83 -2.97
C LEU A 364 -24.29 -2.26 -3.89
N ARG A 365 -24.61 -2.92 -5.00
CA ARG A 365 -25.77 -2.53 -5.81
C ARG A 365 -27.03 -2.59 -4.94
N PRO A 366 -28.03 -1.72 -5.15
CA PRO A 366 -29.25 -1.75 -4.36
C PRO A 366 -29.90 -3.14 -4.38
N LEU A 367 -29.97 -3.77 -3.22
CA LEU A 367 -30.61 -5.06 -3.01
C LEU A 367 -31.64 -4.92 -1.91
N SER A 368 -32.84 -5.45 -2.12
CA SER A 368 -33.81 -5.62 -1.03
C SER A 368 -33.42 -6.80 -0.14
N GLU A 369 -33.90 -6.81 1.10
CA GLU A 369 -33.73 -7.96 2.01
C GLU A 369 -34.25 -9.26 1.41
N GLY A 370 -35.35 -9.21 0.65
CA GLY A 370 -35.92 -10.38 -0.03
C GLY A 370 -34.99 -10.95 -1.10
N GLN A 371 -34.38 -10.08 -1.91
CA GLN A 371 -33.39 -10.49 -2.91
C GLN A 371 -32.14 -11.07 -2.24
N TRP A 372 -31.66 -10.44 -1.16
CA TRP A 372 -30.51 -10.93 -0.41
C TRP A 372 -30.75 -12.32 0.20
N LYS A 373 -31.90 -12.52 0.85
CA LYS A 373 -32.29 -13.82 1.40
C LYS A 373 -32.40 -14.88 0.31
N ALA A 374 -32.97 -14.54 -0.85
CA ALA A 374 -33.07 -15.46 -1.97
C ALA A 374 -31.68 -15.92 -2.46
N MET A 375 -30.69 -15.04 -2.50
CA MET A 375 -29.30 -15.37 -2.88
C MET A 375 -28.64 -16.38 -1.94
N HIS A 376 -29.00 -16.37 -0.64
CA HIS A 376 -28.37 -17.20 0.39
C HIS A 376 -29.28 -18.31 0.95
N SER A 377 -30.48 -18.48 0.39
CA SER A 377 -31.50 -19.44 0.85
C SER A 377 -31.13 -20.93 0.67
N LYS A 378 -30.03 -21.22 -0.03
CA LYS A 378 -29.54 -22.59 -0.31
C LYS A 378 -28.28 -22.96 0.48
N ILE A 379 -27.87 -22.08 1.39
CA ILE A 379 -26.70 -22.24 2.23
C ILE A 379 -27.11 -22.93 3.52
#